data_AF-A0A1A5DCV2-F1
#
_entry.id   AF-A0A1A5DCV2-F1
#
_cell.length_a   1.000
_cell.length_b   1.000
_cell.length_c   1.000
_cell.angle_alpha   90.00
_cell.angle_beta   90.00
_cell.angle_gamma   90.00
#
_symmetry.space_group_name_H-M   'P 1'
#
loop_
_entity.id
_entity.type
_entity.pdbx_description
1 polymer ?
#
loop_
_entity_poly.entity_id
_entity_poly.type
_entity_poly.pdbx_seq_one_letter_code
_entity_poly.pdbx_strand_id
1 'polypeptide(L)'
;MPEKTLKAYQVGDNDIVAAYDPAGAIEVMCEECGYVEEDFALDEVVLVRDEVLDVMQAYDQDEGKVVPLEKSLRQELAELTEPAYMLGWE
;
A
#
# COMPACT_ATOMS: atom_id res chain seq x y z
N MET A 1 11.07 21.13 10.34
CA MET A 1 11.34 19.96 9.49
C MET A 1 10.03 19.63 8.81
N PRO A 2 9.95 19.37 7.50
CA PRO A 2 8.69 18.90 6.93
C PRO A 2 8.33 17.61 7.67
N GLU A 3 7.17 17.59 8.31
CA GLU A 3 6.63 16.39 8.95
C GLU A 3 6.48 15.34 7.86
N LYS A 4 7.30 14.28 7.92
CA LYS A 4 7.16 13.14 7.01
C LYS A 4 5.91 12.39 7.45
N THR A 5 4.79 12.67 6.80
CA THR A 5 3.51 11.96 7.02
C THR A 5 3.45 10.76 6.11
N LEU A 6 3.12 9.60 6.67
CA LEU A 6 2.85 8.40 5.89
C LEU A 6 1.63 8.61 5.00
N LYS A 7 1.74 8.14 3.76
CA LYS A 7 0.67 8.11 2.78
C LYS A 7 0.61 6.70 2.19
N ALA A 8 -0.57 6.28 1.79
CA ALA A 8 -0.72 5.04 1.04
C ALA A 8 -0.44 5.30 -0.44
N TYR A 9 0.46 4.51 -1.00
CA TYR A 9 0.78 4.46 -2.41
C TYR A 9 0.40 3.09 -2.94
N GLN A 10 -0.22 3.08 -4.11
CA GLN A 10 -0.42 1.87 -4.87
C GLN A 10 0.82 1.68 -5.77
N VAL A 11 1.47 0.54 -5.64
CA VAL A 11 2.62 0.13 -6.47
C VAL A 11 2.12 -0.93 -7.43
N GLY A 12 2.28 -0.69 -8.75
CA GLY A 12 1.70 -1.55 -9.76
C GLY A 12 0.16 -1.51 -9.74
N ASP A 13 -0.48 -2.61 -10.13
CA ASP A 13 -1.94 -2.65 -10.25
C ASP A 13 -2.67 -2.98 -8.94
N ASN A 14 -1.99 -3.62 -7.98
CA ASN A 14 -2.69 -4.30 -6.90
C ASN A 14 -2.10 -4.18 -5.50
N ASP A 15 -0.90 -3.61 -5.33
CA ASP A 15 -0.24 -3.54 -4.04
C ASP A 15 -0.36 -2.15 -3.43
N ILE A 16 -0.76 -2.06 -2.17
CA ILE A 16 -0.86 -0.83 -1.38
C ILE A 16 0.16 -0.86 -0.26
N VAL A 17 0.96 0.20 -0.22
CA VAL A 17 2.09 0.38 0.69
C VAL A 17 2.01 1.74 1.36
N ALA A 18 2.19 1.78 2.67
CA ALA A 18 2.39 3.02 3.41
C ALA A 18 3.85 3.46 3.31
N ALA A 19 4.08 4.67 2.78
CA ALA A 19 5.42 5.24 2.71
C ALA A 19 5.38 6.77 2.84
N TYR A 20 6.55 7.40 3.00
CA TYR A 20 6.65 8.86 3.02
C TYR A 20 6.63 9.46 1.61
N ASP A 21 7.11 8.70 0.63
CA ASP A 21 7.25 9.09 -0.76
C ASP A 21 7.18 7.84 -1.67
N PRO A 22 6.96 8.01 -2.99
CA PRO A 22 6.81 6.89 -3.91
C PRO A 22 8.03 5.96 -3.99
N ALA A 23 9.25 6.47 -3.80
CA ALA A 23 10.45 5.64 -3.82
C ALA A 23 10.47 4.71 -2.60
N GLY A 24 10.17 5.24 -1.42
CA GLY A 24 10.04 4.44 -0.21
C GLY A 24 8.91 3.39 -0.28
N ALA A 25 7.89 3.60 -1.11
CA ALA A 25 6.85 2.59 -1.33
C ALA A 25 7.37 1.37 -2.12
N ILE A 26 8.22 1.61 -3.13
CA ILE A 26 8.89 0.54 -3.89
C ILE A 26 9.85 -0.23 -2.98
N GLU A 27 10.65 0.48 -2.18
CA GLU A 27 11.61 -0.14 -1.24
C GLU A 27 10.90 -1.14 -0.32
N VAL A 28 9.81 -0.73 0.33
CA VAL A 28 9.03 -1.58 1.24
C VAL A 28 8.39 -2.75 0.50
N MET A 29 7.81 -2.52 -0.69
CA MET A 29 7.23 -3.59 -1.50
C MET A 29 8.28 -4.64 -1.87
N CYS A 30 9.46 -4.20 -2.31
CA CYS A 30 10.53 -5.08 -2.72
C CYS A 30 11.09 -5.89 -1.54
N GLU A 31 11.20 -5.27 -0.37
CA GLU A 31 11.63 -5.94 0.86
C GLU A 31 10.64 -7.04 1.30
N GLU A 32 9.34 -6.73 1.29
CA GLU A 32 8.31 -7.66 1.78
C GLU A 32 7.97 -8.77 0.78
N CYS A 33 7.92 -8.46 -0.52
CA CYS A 33 7.56 -9.41 -1.56
C CYS A 33 8.77 -10.11 -2.21
N GLY A 34 10.00 -9.66 -1.93
CA GLY A 34 11.22 -10.21 -2.50
C GLY A 34 11.46 -9.84 -3.97
N TYR A 35 10.90 -8.72 -4.42
CA TYR A 35 11.15 -8.17 -5.76
C TYR A 35 12.41 -7.30 -5.80
N VAL A 36 12.83 -6.90 -7.01
CA VAL A 36 13.97 -5.99 -7.20
C VAL A 36 13.45 -4.59 -7.48
N GLU A 37 13.97 -3.58 -6.80
CA GLU A 37 13.55 -2.18 -6.98
C GLU A 37 13.67 -1.69 -8.44
N GLU A 38 14.64 -2.23 -9.18
CA GLU A 38 14.88 -1.91 -10.59
C GLU A 38 13.75 -2.38 -11.53
N ASP A 39 12.88 -3.28 -11.06
CA ASP A 39 11.72 -3.77 -11.82
C ASP A 39 10.52 -2.80 -11.76
N PHE A 40 10.55 -1.78 -10.89
CA PHE A 40 9.46 -0.82 -10.72
C PHE A 40 9.88 0.60 -11.11
N ALA A 41 9.07 1.25 -11.94
CA ALA A 41 9.25 2.66 -12.22
C ALA A 41 8.44 3.52 -11.25
N LEU A 42 8.97 4.70 -10.91
CA LEU A 42 8.27 5.65 -10.04
C LEU A 42 6.93 6.12 -10.62
N ASP A 43 6.73 6.07 -11.94
CA ASP A 43 5.46 6.41 -12.57
C ASP A 43 4.38 5.31 -12.42
N GLU A 44 4.80 4.09 -12.06
CA GLU A 44 3.91 2.98 -11.71
C GLU A 44 3.43 3.06 -10.25
N VAL A 45 3.94 4.04 -9.49
CA VAL A 45 3.53 4.30 -8.12
C VAL A 45 2.57 5.48 -8.07
N VAL A 46 1.32 5.20 -7.70
CA VAL A 46 0.27 6.21 -7.66
C VAL A 46 -0.21 6.42 -6.23
N LEU A 47 -0.50 7.67 -5.86
CA LEU A 47 -1.10 7.95 -4.55
C LEU A 47 -2.50 7.34 -4.50
N VAL A 48 -2.78 6.54 -3.47
CA VAL A 48 -4.09 5.94 -3.26
C VAL A 48 -5.12 7.04 -3.04
N ARG A 49 -6.24 6.97 -3.76
CA ARG A 49 -7.34 7.92 -3.63
C ARG A 49 -8.09 7.70 -2.31
N ASP A 50 -8.64 8.77 -1.74
CA ASP A 50 -9.44 8.70 -0.51
C ASP A 50 -10.55 7.66 -0.57
N GLU A 51 -11.19 7.48 -1.73
CA GLU A 51 -12.25 6.49 -1.94
C GLU A 51 -11.78 5.06 -1.67
N VAL A 52 -10.53 4.73 -2.02
CA VAL A 52 -9.93 3.41 -1.79
C VAL A 52 -9.48 3.29 -0.34
N LEU A 53 -9.03 4.37 0.28
CA LEU A 53 -8.62 4.38 1.70
C LEU A 53 -9.76 4.03 2.65
N ASP A 54 -11.00 4.34 2.27
CA ASP A 54 -12.20 4.10 3.06
C ASP A 54 -12.92 2.79 2.68
N VAL A 55 -12.33 1.99 1.78
CA VAL A 55 -12.82 0.65 1.46
C VAL A 55 -12.68 -0.27 2.68
N MET A 56 -13.76 -0.99 2.97
CA MET A 56 -13.85 -1.98 4.07
C MET A 56 -13.90 -3.42 3.53
N GLN A 57 -13.55 -3.62 2.26
CA GLN A 57 -13.67 -4.88 1.56
C GLN A 57 -12.47 -5.07 0.63
N ALA A 58 -11.71 -6.14 0.83
CA ALA A 58 -10.62 -6.52 -0.06
C ALA A 58 -10.95 -7.82 -0.78
N TYR A 59 -10.41 -8.00 -1.98
CA TYR A 59 -10.47 -9.30 -2.64
C TYR A 59 -9.37 -10.18 -2.07
N ASP A 60 -9.76 -11.23 -1.34
CA ASP A 60 -8.85 -12.27 -0.88
C ASP A 60 -8.73 -13.30 -2.00
N GLN A 61 -7.53 -13.43 -2.56
CA GLN A 61 -7.28 -14.34 -3.66
C GLN A 61 -7.16 -15.80 -3.23
N ASP A 62 -6.56 -16.07 -2.07
CA ASP A 62 -6.43 -17.43 -1.52
C ASP A 62 -7.82 -18.07 -1.35
N GLU A 63 -8.80 -17.29 -0.90
CA GLU A 63 -10.20 -17.69 -0.76
C GLU A 63 -11.06 -17.37 -1.99
N GLY A 64 -10.53 -16.62 -2.96
CA GLY A 64 -11.19 -16.20 -4.21
C GLY A 64 -12.46 -15.36 -4.00
N LYS A 65 -12.56 -14.62 -2.89
CA LYS A 65 -13.78 -13.92 -2.48
C LYS A 65 -13.47 -12.55 -1.89
N VAL A 66 -14.45 -11.65 -1.97
CA VAL A 66 -14.37 -10.37 -1.26
C VAL A 66 -14.59 -10.62 0.23
N VAL A 67 -13.58 -10.30 1.03
CA VAL A 67 -13.62 -10.38 2.50
C VAL A 67 -13.78 -8.99 3.10
N PRO A 68 -14.56 -8.84 4.19
CA PRO A 68 -14.58 -7.60 4.93
C PRO A 68 -13.23 -7.40 5.62
N LEU A 69 -12.67 -6.20 5.50
CA LEU A 69 -11.51 -5.78 6.27
C LEU A 69 -11.96 -5.45 7.70
N GLU A 70 -11.13 -5.78 8.69
CA GLU A 70 -11.39 -5.40 10.08
C GLU A 70 -11.29 -3.88 10.30
N LYS A 71 -10.45 -3.22 9.49
CA LYS A 71 -10.20 -1.77 9.49
C LYS A 71 -10.07 -1.27 8.07
N SER A 72 -10.39 0.01 7.84
CA SER A 72 -10.09 0.63 6.55
C SER A 72 -8.60 0.90 6.42
N LEU A 73 -8.10 1.00 5.19
CA LEU A 73 -6.70 1.39 4.94
C LEU A 73 -6.37 2.75 5.58
N ARG A 74 -7.34 3.68 5.65
CA ARG A 74 -7.16 4.96 6.38
C ARG A 74 -6.87 4.74 7.87
N GLN A 75 -7.58 3.80 8.50
CA GLN A 75 -7.41 3.51 9.92
C GLN A 75 -6.07 2.82 10.17
N GLU A 76 -5.73 1.85 9.34
CA GLU A 76 -4.44 1.15 9.42
C GLU A 76 -3.26 2.11 9.21
N LEU A 77 -3.33 2.97 8.18
CA LEU A 77 -2.34 4.02 7.92
C LEU A 77 -2.16 4.97 9.12
N ALA A 78 -3.24 5.26 9.85
CA ALA A 78 -3.19 6.13 11.04
C ALA A 78 -2.54 5.44 12.25
N GLU A 79 -2.51 4.12 12.29
CA GLU A 79 -1.84 3.33 13.33
C GLU A 79 -0.36 3.09 13.02
N LEU A 80 0.03 3.16 11.74
CA LEU A 80 1.42 3.02 11.31
C LEU A 80 2.26 4.23 11.73
N THR A 81 3.44 3.94 12.28
CA THR A 81 4.46 4.94 12.62
C THR A 81 5.66 4.92 11.67
N GLU A 82 5.78 3.85 10.88
CA GLU A 82 6.85 3.60 9.92
C GLU A 82 6.27 3.04 8.61
N PRO A 83 7.01 3.14 7.48
CA PRO A 83 6.60 2.57 6.21
C PRO A 83 6.36 1.06 6.33
N ALA A 84 5.28 0.57 5.73
CA ALA A 84 4.87 -0.82 5.84
C ALA A 84 3.99 -1.22 4.66
N TYR A 85 4.10 -2.49 4.26
CA TYR A 85 3.17 -3.10 3.32
C TYR A 85 1.79 -3.27 4.00
N MET A 86 0.73 -2.81 3.35
CA MET A 86 -0.60 -2.79 3.94
C MET A 86 -1.47 -3.92 3.40
N LEU A 87 -1.60 -3.96 2.07
CA LEU A 87 -2.53 -4.86 1.39
C LEU A 87 -2.04 -5.09 -0.02
N GLY A 88 -2.15 -6.32 -0.52
CA GLY A 88 -2.08 -6.59 -1.94
C GLY A 88 -3.20 -7.51 -2.36
N TRP A 89 -3.51 -7.43 -3.64
CA TRP A 89 -4.27 -8.44 -4.35
C TRP A 89 -3.48 -8.84 -5.61
N GLU A 90 -3.87 -9.87 -6.32
CA GLU A 90 -3.35 -10.30 -7.64
C GLU A 90 -4.55 -10.69 -8.51
#